data_AF-W7LCL6-F1
#
_entry.id   AF-W7LCL6-F1
#
_cell.length_a   1.000
_cell.length_b   1.000
_cell.length_c   1.000
_cell.angle_alpha   90.00
_cell.angle_beta   90.00
_cell.angle_gamma   90.00
#
_symmetry.space_group_name_H-M   'P 1'
#
loop_
_entity.id
_entity.type
_entity.pdbx_description
1 polymer ?
#
loop_
_entity_poly.entity_id
_entity_poly.type
_entity_poly.pdbx_seq_one_letter_code
_entity_poly.pdbx_strand_id
1 'polypeptide(L)'
;MAPRHPLQRLTSPSRNVSLLLHIIGIASFSYNFHFLTVWDTPIARSYGWHMQFLTIIGLSASLIAFVLGALADITLSQTLFQAKNAVAVLATPLEVVISILYWGLRLIDPKLLMPDDFYLHIVPDMGFHLAPAVLLSLDLVLLSPPWTIPAYGIMAISTVIAFAYWYWVELCFSHNGW
;
A
#
# COMPACT_ATOMS: atom_id res chain seq x y z
N MET A 1 9.41 -35.83 -7.65
CA MET A 1 9.41 -34.38 -7.40
C MET A 1 9.06 -33.68 -8.68
N ALA A 2 8.10 -32.73 -8.67
CA ALA A 2 7.80 -31.93 -9.86
C ALA A 2 9.01 -31.07 -10.24
N PRO A 3 9.32 -30.90 -11.54
CA PRO A 3 10.45 -30.09 -11.98
C PRO A 3 10.26 -28.64 -11.54
N ARG A 4 11.31 -28.05 -10.94
CA ARG A 4 11.33 -26.63 -10.56
C ARG A 4 11.18 -25.77 -11.82
N HIS A 5 10.28 -24.80 -11.77
CA HIS A 5 10.13 -23.85 -12.87
C HIS A 5 11.41 -23.00 -12.99
N PRO A 6 11.94 -22.72 -14.18
CA PRO A 6 13.22 -22.01 -14.35
C PRO A 6 13.23 -20.59 -13.75
N LEU A 7 12.06 -19.96 -13.57
CA LEU A 7 11.91 -18.66 -12.88
C LEU A 7 11.61 -18.78 -11.37
N GLN A 8 11.46 -19.99 -10.84
CA GLN A 8 11.14 -20.23 -9.43
C GLN A 8 12.40 -20.14 -8.57
N ARG A 9 12.58 -18.98 -7.92
CA ARG A 9 13.75 -18.71 -7.07
C ARG A 9 13.69 -19.41 -5.71
N LEU A 10 12.48 -19.68 -5.19
CA LEU A 10 12.23 -20.37 -3.93
C LEU A 10 11.22 -21.51 -4.13
N THR A 11 11.33 -22.59 -3.34
CA THR A 11 10.26 -23.61 -3.26
C THR A 11 8.93 -22.92 -2.93
N SER A 12 7.81 -23.42 -3.47
CA SER A 12 6.47 -22.85 -3.27
C SER A 12 6.34 -22.28 -1.85
N PRO A 13 6.05 -20.97 -1.70
CA PRO A 13 6.08 -20.31 -0.41
C PRO A 13 5.19 -21.07 0.57
N SER A 14 5.68 -21.22 1.81
CA SER A 14 4.90 -21.86 2.87
C SER A 14 3.63 -21.04 3.11
N ARG A 15 2.47 -21.68 2.96
CA ARG A 15 1.15 -21.09 3.27
C ARG A 15 1.14 -20.40 4.63
N ASN A 16 1.77 -21.01 5.63
CA ASN A 16 1.80 -20.45 6.99
C ASN A 16 2.66 -19.18 7.06
N VAL A 17 3.73 -19.10 6.27
CA VAL A 17 4.57 -17.90 6.17
C VAL A 17 3.82 -16.77 5.46
N SER A 18 3.11 -17.11 4.37
CA SER A 18 2.21 -16.18 3.67
C SER A 18 1.14 -15.63 4.61
N LEU A 19 0.41 -16.51 5.29
CA LEU A 19 -0.63 -16.10 6.23
C LEU A 19 -0.06 -15.24 7.36
N LEU A 20 1.10 -15.61 7.92
CA LEU A 20 1.73 -14.83 8.98
C LEU A 20 2.08 -13.41 8.50
N LEU A 21 2.68 -13.27 7.32
CA LEU A 21 2.97 -11.97 6.74
C LEU A 21 1.69 -11.15 6.53
N HIS A 22 0.65 -11.77 5.99
CA HIS A 22 -0.64 -11.11 5.77
C HIS A 22 -1.28 -10.63 7.08
N ILE A 23 -1.26 -11.44 8.15
CA ILE A 23 -1.78 -11.03 9.46
C ILE A 23 -0.96 -9.90 10.08
N ILE A 24 0.37 -9.94 9.97
CA ILE A 24 1.24 -8.85 10.44
C ILE A 24 0.93 -7.54 9.70
N GLY A 25 0.78 -7.59 8.38
CA GLY A 25 0.44 -6.39 7.61
C GLY A 25 -0.97 -5.88 7.89
N ILE A 26 -1.97 -6.76 8.03
CA ILE A 26 -3.33 -6.36 8.44
C ILE A 26 -3.27 -5.63 9.79
N ALA A 27 -2.59 -6.18 10.79
CA ALA A 27 -2.44 -5.54 12.09
C ALA A 27 -1.75 -4.17 11.98
N SER A 28 -0.64 -4.08 11.24
CA SER A 28 0.10 -2.83 11.01
C SER A 28 -0.76 -1.77 10.34
N PHE A 29 -1.43 -2.10 9.24
CA PHE A 29 -2.22 -1.12 8.48
C PHE A 29 -3.49 -0.73 9.23
N SER A 30 -4.10 -1.65 9.97
CA SER A 30 -5.29 -1.36 10.79
C SER A 30 -4.95 -0.44 11.96
N TYR A 31 -3.77 -0.60 12.57
CA TYR A 31 -3.28 0.35 13.57
C TYR A 31 -3.17 1.77 13.01
N ASN A 32 -2.64 1.91 11.80
CA ASN A 32 -2.53 3.23 11.15
C ASN A 32 -3.90 3.82 10.80
N PHE A 33 -4.86 3.03 10.31
CA PHE A 33 -6.23 3.52 10.12
C PHE A 33 -6.88 3.93 11.44
N HIS A 34 -6.69 3.17 12.51
CA HIS A 34 -7.15 3.57 13.84
C HIS A 34 -6.49 4.89 14.28
N PHE A 35 -5.18 5.05 14.07
CA PHE A 35 -4.48 6.30 14.37
C PHE A 35 -5.14 7.51 13.67
N LEU A 36 -5.50 7.40 12.39
CA LEU A 36 -6.19 8.47 11.66
C LEU A 36 -7.56 8.85 12.26
N THR A 37 -8.23 7.94 12.98
CA THR A 37 -9.52 8.25 13.62
C THR A 37 -9.37 9.02 14.94
N VAL A 38 -8.21 8.92 15.59
CA VAL A 38 -7.94 9.58 16.87
C VAL A 38 -7.02 10.80 16.73
N TRP A 39 -6.42 10.99 15.57
CA TRP A 39 -5.52 12.10 15.30
C TRP A 39 -6.28 13.37 14.92
N ASP A 40 -6.52 14.24 15.91
CA ASP A 40 -7.23 15.50 15.70
C ASP A 40 -6.36 16.48 14.90
N THR A 41 -6.76 16.68 13.64
CA THR A 41 -6.15 17.61 12.70
C THR A 41 -7.27 18.29 11.90
N PRO A 42 -7.01 19.45 11.28
CA PRO A 42 -7.94 20.04 10.31
C PRO A 42 -8.31 19.06 9.19
N ILE A 43 -7.39 18.15 8.83
CA ILE A 43 -7.61 17.08 7.84
C ILE A 43 -8.68 16.09 8.26
N ALA A 44 -8.76 15.74 9.54
CA ALA A 44 -9.78 14.82 10.04
C ALA A 44 -11.22 15.35 9.81
N ARG A 45 -11.35 16.67 9.57
CA ARG A 45 -12.62 17.38 9.34
C ARG A 45 -12.81 17.86 7.90
N SER A 46 -11.86 17.61 7.00
CA SER A 46 -11.90 18.10 5.62
C SER A 46 -12.71 17.18 4.70
N TYR A 47 -13.16 17.72 3.56
CA TYR A 47 -13.71 16.90 2.49
C TYR A 47 -12.66 15.88 2.04
N GLY A 48 -13.09 14.65 1.77
CA GLY A 48 -12.21 13.53 1.43
C GLY A 48 -11.44 12.93 2.61
N TRP A 49 -11.58 13.46 3.83
CA TRP A 49 -10.86 12.99 5.02
C TRP A 49 -9.35 12.88 4.74
N HIS A 50 -8.66 11.94 5.38
CA HIS A 50 -7.27 11.63 5.05
C HIS A 50 -7.08 10.95 3.68
N MET A 51 -8.16 10.59 2.97
CA MET A 51 -8.10 9.94 1.65
C MET A 51 -7.73 10.91 0.52
N GLN A 52 -7.54 12.20 0.80
CA GLN A 52 -6.92 13.13 -0.15
C GLN A 52 -5.44 12.80 -0.41
N PHE A 53 -4.77 12.14 0.54
CA PHE A 53 -3.37 11.78 0.40
C PHE A 53 -3.18 10.44 -0.28
N LEU A 54 -2.29 10.41 -1.27
CA LEU A 54 -1.94 9.17 -1.98
C LEU A 54 -1.40 8.10 -1.03
N THR A 55 -0.71 8.49 0.05
CA THR A 55 -0.25 7.59 1.13
C THR A 55 -1.40 6.80 1.75
N ILE A 56 -2.55 7.43 2.01
CA ILE A 56 -3.67 6.75 2.66
C ILE A 56 -4.45 5.89 1.67
N ILE A 57 -4.57 6.34 0.41
CA ILE A 57 -5.11 5.52 -0.68
C ILE A 57 -4.25 4.26 -0.89
N GLY A 58 -2.93 4.43 -0.91
CA GLY A 58 -1.96 3.33 -0.97
C GLY A 58 -2.15 2.37 0.21
N LEU A 59 -2.21 2.91 1.44
CA LEU A 59 -2.40 2.11 2.65
C LEU A 59 -3.71 1.31 2.58
N SER A 60 -4.78 1.88 2.02
CA SER A 60 -6.04 1.16 1.77
C SER A 60 -5.85 0.02 0.78
N ALA A 61 -5.16 0.25 -0.33
CA ALA A 61 -4.86 -0.80 -1.30
C ALA A 61 -3.99 -1.92 -0.69
N SER A 62 -3.02 -1.55 0.13
CA SER A 62 -2.16 -2.46 0.89
C SER A 62 -2.97 -3.34 1.85
N LEU A 63 -3.90 -2.74 2.61
CA LEU A 63 -4.80 -3.47 3.50
C LEU A 63 -5.72 -4.41 2.72
N ILE A 64 -6.32 -3.94 1.61
CA ILE A 64 -7.17 -4.78 0.75
C ILE A 64 -6.38 -5.98 0.22
N ALA A 65 -5.17 -5.77 -0.30
CA ALA A 65 -4.31 -6.84 -0.79
C ALA A 65 -4.03 -7.88 0.30
N PHE A 66 -3.68 -7.44 1.50
CA PHE A 66 -3.34 -8.33 2.61
C PHE A 66 -4.56 -9.07 3.18
N VAL A 67 -5.73 -8.42 3.23
CA VAL A 67 -7.00 -9.09 3.60
C VAL A 67 -7.38 -10.15 2.58
N LEU A 68 -7.34 -9.83 1.29
CA LEU A 68 -7.58 -10.81 0.23
C LEU A 68 -6.58 -11.97 0.29
N GLY A 69 -5.31 -11.67 0.59
CA GLY A 69 -4.24 -12.65 0.79
C GLY A 69 -4.51 -13.58 1.96
N ALA A 70 -4.82 -13.05 3.13
CA ALA A 70 -5.16 -13.84 4.32
C ALA A 70 -6.40 -14.72 4.07
N LEU A 71 -7.44 -14.18 3.43
CA LEU A 71 -8.63 -14.95 3.08
C LEU A 71 -8.32 -16.04 2.05
N ALA A 72 -7.50 -15.76 1.04
CA ALA A 72 -7.03 -16.76 0.09
C ALA A 72 -6.22 -17.87 0.78
N ASP A 73 -5.33 -17.51 1.70
CA ASP A 73 -4.54 -18.46 2.49
C ASP A 73 -5.44 -19.33 3.37
N ILE A 74 -6.49 -18.79 3.99
CA ILE A 74 -7.40 -19.56 4.85
C ILE A 74 -8.31 -20.47 4.01
N THR A 75 -8.90 -19.95 2.94
CA THR A 75 -9.96 -20.61 2.16
C THR A 75 -9.45 -21.44 0.99
N LEU A 76 -8.18 -21.26 0.59
CA LEU A 76 -7.60 -21.81 -0.64
C LEU A 76 -8.33 -21.36 -1.92
N SER A 77 -9.00 -20.20 -1.88
CA SER A 77 -9.75 -19.67 -3.01
C SER A 77 -8.82 -19.05 -4.07
N GLN A 78 -8.84 -19.62 -5.27
CA GLN A 78 -8.10 -19.11 -6.42
C GLN A 78 -8.55 -17.69 -6.81
N THR A 79 -9.84 -17.38 -6.69
CA THR A 79 -10.40 -16.07 -7.01
C THR A 79 -9.87 -15.00 -6.07
N LEU A 80 -9.82 -15.27 -4.76
CA LEU A 80 -9.27 -14.35 -3.77
C LEU A 80 -7.78 -14.13 -3.99
N PHE A 81 -7.05 -15.21 -4.32
CA PHE A 81 -5.63 -15.11 -4.64
C PHE A 81 -5.35 -14.26 -5.89
N GLN A 82 -6.16 -14.43 -6.94
CA GLN A 82 -6.07 -13.60 -8.15
C GLN A 82 -6.40 -12.13 -7.86
N ALA A 83 -7.46 -11.87 -7.09
CA ALA A 83 -7.82 -10.51 -6.68
C ALA A 83 -6.71 -9.86 -5.85
N LYS A 84 -6.14 -10.57 -4.88
CA LYS A 84 -4.98 -10.14 -4.10
C LYS A 84 -3.83 -9.74 -5.01
N ASN A 85 -3.44 -10.60 -5.95
CA ASN A 85 -2.32 -10.32 -6.85
C ASN A 85 -2.62 -9.12 -7.77
N ALA A 86 -3.86 -8.95 -8.23
CA ALA A 86 -4.25 -7.79 -9.03
C ALA A 86 -4.11 -6.46 -8.27
N VAL A 87 -4.46 -6.45 -6.97
CA VAL A 87 -4.31 -5.25 -6.13
C VAL A 87 -2.84 -5.03 -5.74
N ALA A 88 -2.17 -6.07 -5.23
CA ALA A 88 -0.81 -6.00 -4.72
C ALA A 88 0.18 -5.46 -5.76
N VAL A 89 -0.04 -5.77 -7.03
CA VAL A 89 0.91 -5.41 -8.07
C VAL A 89 0.83 -3.94 -8.50
N LEU A 90 -0.27 -3.27 -8.20
CA LEU A 90 -0.41 -1.82 -8.33
C LEU A 90 0.03 -1.13 -7.04
N ALA A 91 -0.37 -1.68 -5.89
CA ALA A 91 -0.05 -1.14 -4.58
C ALA A 91 1.46 -1.16 -4.28
N THR A 92 2.16 -2.26 -4.59
CA THR A 92 3.60 -2.41 -4.28
C THR A 92 4.47 -1.31 -4.88
N PRO A 93 4.46 -1.05 -6.21
CA PRO A 93 5.28 0.01 -6.78
C PRO A 93 4.84 1.40 -6.28
N LEU A 94 3.54 1.62 -6.06
CA LEU A 94 3.02 2.87 -5.52
C LEU A 94 3.59 3.14 -4.12
N GLU A 95 3.53 2.16 -3.22
CA GLU A 95 4.05 2.26 -1.85
C GLU A 95 5.56 2.44 -1.80
N VAL A 96 6.30 1.75 -2.68
CA VAL A 96 7.75 1.94 -2.80
C VAL A 96 8.07 3.38 -3.21
N VAL A 97 7.33 3.95 -4.18
CA VAL A 97 7.51 5.34 -4.60
C VAL A 97 7.17 6.30 -3.46
N ILE A 98 6.03 6.10 -2.78
CA ILE A 98 5.64 6.91 -1.61
C ILE A 98 6.74 6.88 -0.55
N SER A 99 7.27 5.69 -0.23
CA SER A 99 8.32 5.52 0.77
C SER A 99 9.61 6.26 0.39
N ILE A 100 10.08 6.08 -0.85
CA ILE A 100 11.30 6.75 -1.35
C ILE A 100 11.13 8.27 -1.32
N LEU A 101 10.00 8.79 -1.82
CA LEU A 101 9.74 10.22 -1.84
C LEU A 101 9.64 10.80 -0.43
N TYR A 102 8.87 10.15 0.45
CA TYR A 102 8.68 10.60 1.83
C TYR A 102 10.01 10.66 2.59
N TRP A 103 10.74 9.54 2.66
CA TRP A 103 12.00 9.49 3.41
C TRP A 103 13.08 10.32 2.75
N GLY A 104 13.12 10.41 1.42
CA GLY A 104 14.03 11.28 0.68
C GLY A 104 13.83 12.76 1.04
N LEU A 105 12.58 13.24 1.02
CA LEU A 105 12.25 14.62 1.40
C LEU A 105 12.54 14.87 2.88
N ARG A 106 12.16 13.94 3.76
CA ARG A 106 12.40 14.07 5.20
C ARG A 106 13.87 14.14 5.58
N LEU A 107 14.72 13.39 4.88
CA LEU A 107 16.17 13.41 5.09
C LEU A 107 16.80 14.75 4.68
N ILE A 108 16.20 15.45 3.72
CA ILE A 108 16.68 16.76 3.24
C ILE A 108 16.16 17.86 4.16
N ASP A 109 14.84 17.98 4.30
CA ASP A 109 14.19 18.96 5.16
C ASP A 109 12.77 18.48 5.54
N PRO A 110 12.52 18.11 6.82
CA PRO A 110 11.19 17.71 7.28
C PRO A 110 10.09 18.75 7.04
N LYS A 111 10.45 20.05 6.93
CA LYS A 111 9.49 21.13 6.69
C LYS A 111 8.87 21.09 5.29
N LEU A 112 9.45 20.34 4.36
CA LEU A 112 8.87 20.06 3.04
C LEU A 112 7.65 19.14 3.11
N LEU A 113 7.50 18.39 4.21
CA LEU A 113 6.41 17.44 4.39
C LEU A 113 5.30 18.01 5.27
N MET A 114 5.66 18.69 6.37
CA MET A 114 4.72 19.18 7.37
C MET A 114 5.18 20.52 7.98
N PRO A 115 4.25 21.46 8.23
CA PRO A 115 4.52 22.64 9.04
C PRO A 115 4.97 22.27 10.46
N ASP A 116 5.68 23.17 11.14
CA ASP A 116 6.25 22.93 12.48
C ASP A 116 5.19 22.54 13.54
N ASP A 117 3.93 22.93 13.33
CA ASP A 117 2.80 22.63 14.21
C ASP A 117 2.25 21.20 14.07
N PHE A 118 2.66 20.47 13.03
CA PHE A 118 2.24 19.09 12.78
C PHE A 118 3.40 18.13 13.06
N TYR A 119 3.28 17.38 14.15
CA TYR A 119 4.25 16.35 14.51
C TYR A 119 3.65 14.95 14.40
N LEU A 120 4.31 14.10 13.61
CA LEU A 120 3.99 12.69 13.50
C LEU A 120 5.02 11.86 14.27
N HIS A 121 4.54 11.11 15.27
CA HIS A 121 5.39 10.20 16.03
C HIS A 121 5.98 9.11 15.13
N ILE A 122 7.20 8.65 15.43
CA ILE A 122 7.94 7.70 14.58
C ILE A 122 7.18 6.40 14.30
N VAL A 123 6.34 5.91 15.23
CA VAL A 123 5.60 4.65 15.06
C VAL A 123 4.55 4.75 13.95
N PRO A 124 3.56 5.66 14.01
CA PRO A 124 2.63 5.85 12.89
C PRO A 124 3.36 6.27 11.62
N ASP A 125 4.44 7.04 11.73
CA ASP A 125 5.21 7.47 10.57
C ASP A 125 5.84 6.31 9.77
N MET A 126 6.52 5.40 10.48
CA MET A 126 7.02 4.14 9.91
C MET A 126 5.86 3.27 9.39
N GLY A 127 4.73 3.30 10.08
CA GLY A 127 3.52 2.61 9.69
C GLY A 127 2.91 3.09 8.37
N PHE A 128 2.91 4.41 8.13
CA PHE A 128 2.39 5.00 6.90
C PHE A 128 3.38 4.90 5.74
N HIS A 129 4.67 5.14 6.01
CA HIS A 129 5.63 5.42 4.94
C HIS A 129 6.68 4.34 4.73
N LEU A 130 6.76 3.30 5.57
CA LEU A 130 7.74 2.22 5.40
C LEU A 130 7.08 0.83 5.39
N ALA A 131 6.24 0.55 6.39
CA ALA A 131 5.66 -0.78 6.56
C ALA A 131 4.92 -1.29 5.30
N PRO A 132 4.09 -0.49 4.61
CA PRO A 132 3.38 -0.96 3.42
C PRO A 132 4.35 -1.35 2.31
N ALA A 133 5.33 -0.49 2.01
CA ALA A 133 6.35 -0.74 1.00
C ALA A 133 7.15 -2.03 1.27
N VAL A 134 7.60 -2.23 2.52
CA VAL A 134 8.37 -3.42 2.90
C VAL A 134 7.52 -4.68 2.83
N LEU A 135 6.33 -4.66 3.44
CA LEU A 135 5.49 -5.85 3.55
C LEU A 135 4.95 -6.29 2.19
N LEU A 136 4.48 -5.35 1.35
CA LEU A 136 4.06 -5.65 -0.02
C LEU A 136 5.23 -6.15 -0.88
N SER A 137 6.43 -5.57 -0.73
CA SER A 137 7.59 -6.04 -1.48
C SER A 137 7.98 -7.47 -1.11
N LEU A 138 7.97 -7.80 0.19
CA LEU A 138 8.22 -9.16 0.66
C LEU A 138 7.18 -10.15 0.10
N ASP A 139 5.91 -9.78 0.16
CA ASP A 139 4.82 -10.58 -0.35
C ASP A 139 4.90 -10.77 -1.88
N LEU A 140 5.11 -9.69 -2.64
CA LEU A 140 5.14 -9.74 -4.10
C LEU A 140 6.38 -10.49 -4.63
N VAL A 141 7.55 -10.27 -4.03
CA VAL A 141 8.82 -10.83 -4.53
C VAL A 141 9.03 -12.28 -4.07
N LEU A 142 8.65 -12.60 -2.83
CA LEU A 142 8.96 -13.91 -2.22
C LEU A 142 7.77 -14.87 -2.22
N LEU A 143 6.54 -14.36 -2.12
CA LEU A 143 5.35 -15.18 -1.83
C LEU A 143 4.33 -15.20 -2.96
N SER A 144 4.47 -14.35 -3.97
CA SER A 144 3.56 -14.23 -5.11
C SER A 144 4.16 -14.82 -6.39
N PRO A 145 3.32 -15.32 -7.32
CA PRO A 145 3.79 -15.75 -8.63
C PRO A 145 4.37 -14.57 -9.42
N PRO A 146 5.26 -14.83 -10.40
CA PRO A 146 5.73 -13.81 -11.31
C PRO A 146 4.58 -13.10 -12.01
N TRP A 147 4.74 -11.79 -12.20
CA TRP A 147 3.69 -10.99 -12.79
C TRP A 147 3.51 -11.27 -14.28
N THR A 148 2.26 -11.34 -14.71
CA THR A 148 1.87 -11.71 -16.08
C THR A 148 1.25 -10.57 -16.88
N ILE A 149 1.03 -9.40 -16.28
CA ILE A 149 0.42 -8.27 -16.98
C ILE A 149 1.47 -7.62 -17.88
N PRO A 150 1.19 -7.45 -19.19
CA PRO A 150 2.13 -6.84 -20.11
C PRO A 150 2.32 -5.35 -19.80
N ALA A 151 3.51 -4.82 -20.14
CA ALA A 151 3.91 -3.45 -19.81
C ALA A 151 2.89 -2.38 -20.26
N TYR A 152 2.32 -2.51 -21.46
CA TYR A 152 1.30 -1.58 -21.96
C TYR A 152 0.02 -1.59 -21.10
N GLY A 153 -0.36 -2.76 -20.55
CA GLY A 153 -1.51 -2.88 -19.67
C GLY A 153 -1.30 -2.11 -18.37
N ILE A 154 -0.07 -2.16 -17.84
CA ILE A 154 0.31 -1.42 -16.64
C ILE A 154 0.41 0.06 -16.89
N MET A 155 1.00 0.48 -18.01
CA MET A 155 1.01 1.89 -18.39
C MET A 155 -0.40 2.46 -18.49
N ALA A 156 -1.33 1.73 -19.11
CA ALA A 156 -2.73 2.17 -19.23
C ALA A 156 -3.40 2.28 -17.85
N ILE A 157 -3.28 1.25 -17.00
CA ILE A 157 -3.87 1.26 -15.65
C ILE A 157 -3.26 2.38 -14.80
N SER A 158 -1.94 2.52 -14.79
CA SER A 158 -1.24 3.58 -14.05
C SER A 158 -1.66 4.97 -14.52
N THR A 159 -1.85 5.17 -15.83
CA THR A 159 -2.33 6.45 -16.38
C THR A 159 -3.74 6.75 -15.87
N VAL A 160 -4.66 5.78 -15.96
CA VAL A 160 -6.03 5.95 -15.47
C VAL A 160 -6.06 6.28 -13.98
N ILE A 161 -5.28 5.56 -13.17
CA ILE A 161 -5.20 5.80 -11.72
C ILE A 161 -4.60 7.18 -11.43
N ALA A 162 -3.57 7.60 -12.16
CA ALA A 162 -2.96 8.92 -11.97
C ALA A 162 -3.94 10.06 -12.26
N PHE A 163 -4.67 10.00 -13.38
CA PHE A 163 -5.70 11.00 -13.70
C PHE A 163 -6.90 10.94 -12.74
N ALA A 164 -7.30 9.75 -12.30
CA ALA A 164 -8.36 9.60 -11.30
C ALA A 164 -7.95 10.21 -9.96
N TYR A 165 -6.71 9.98 -9.51
CA TYR A 165 -6.17 10.59 -8.30
C TYR A 165 -6.04 12.10 -8.45
N TRP A 166 -5.56 12.59 -9.60
CA TRP A 166 -5.49 14.03 -9.86
C TRP A 166 -6.86 14.68 -9.75
N TYR A 167 -7.86 14.15 -10.46
CA TYR A 167 -9.24 14.63 -10.35
C TYR A 167 -9.76 14.62 -8.90
N TRP A 168 -9.46 13.56 -8.15
CA TRP A 168 -9.86 13.44 -6.75
C TRP A 168 -9.22 14.52 -5.85
N VAL A 169 -7.93 14.79 -6.02
CA VAL A 169 -7.24 15.85 -5.25
C VAL A 169 -7.76 17.22 -5.61
N GLU A 170 -8.02 17.50 -6.89
CA GLU A 170 -8.64 18.78 -7.32
C GLU A 170 -10.04 18.96 -6.72
N LEU A 171 -10.83 17.88 -6.64
CA LEU A 171 -12.12 17.92 -5.98
C LEU A 171 -11.98 18.22 -4.49
N CYS A 172 -11.05 17.57 -3.79
CA CYS A 172 -10.75 17.87 -2.39
C CYS A 172 -10.33 19.33 -2.21
N PHE A 173 -9.41 19.82 -3.04
CA PHE A 173 -8.95 21.19 -3.05
C PHE A 173 -10.11 22.19 -3.26
N SER A 174 -11.04 21.90 -4.18
CA SER A 174 -12.19 22.78 -4.44
C SER A 174 -13.12 22.97 -3.24
N HIS A 175 -13.16 21.99 -2.32
CA HIS A 175 -13.96 22.03 -1.10
C HIS A 175 -13.17 22.57 0.11
N ASN A 176 -11.88 22.27 0.20
CA ASN A 176 -11.05 22.53 1.38
C ASN A 176 -10.22 23.82 1.27
N GLY A 177 -9.87 24.23 0.05
CA GLY A 177 -8.97 25.34 -0.24
C GLY A 177 -7.48 24.99 -0.10
N TRP A 178 -7.16 23.72 0.13
CA TRP A 178 -5.82 23.14 0.26
C TRP A 178 -5.88 21.63 0.01
#